data_AF-A0A533Y7I6-F1
#
_entry.id   AF-A0A533Y7I6-F1
#
_cell.length_a   1.000
_cell.length_b   1.000
_cell.length_c   1.000
_cell.angle_alpha   90.00
_cell.angle_beta   90.00
_cell.angle_gamma   90.00
#
_symmetry.space_group_name_H-M   'P 1'
#
loop_
_entity.id
_entity.type
_entity.pdbx_description
1 polymer ?
#
loop_
_entity_poly.entity_id
_entity_poly.type
_entity_poly.pdbx_seq_one_letter_code
_entity_poly.pdbx_strand_id
1 'polypeptide(L)' 'MATQVRTCPKCSRLMWVKEEEIEQQDENTIRLKCPHCHETVRFKLVSEGSNATGPKMGH' A
#
# COMPACT_ATOMS: atom_id res chain seq x y z
N MET A 1 4.40 -13.71 6.20
CA MET A 1 5.03 -12.77 5.25
C MET A 1 3.97 -12.34 4.25
N ALA A 2 3.26 -11.25 4.54
CA ALA A 2 2.20 -10.76 3.66
C ALA A 2 2.79 -9.69 2.73
N THR A 3 3.11 -10.06 1.49
CA THR A 3 3.59 -9.06 0.52
C THR A 3 2.40 -8.26 0.02
N GLN A 4 2.36 -6.96 0.30
CA GLN A 4 1.27 -6.10 -0.14
C GLN A 4 1.60 -5.51 -1.51
N VAL A 5 0.72 -5.69 -2.50
CA VAL A 5 0.85 -5.02 -3.79
C VAL A 5 0.17 -3.66 -3.72
N ARG A 6 0.88 -2.59 -4.11
CA ARG A 6 0.33 -1.23 -4.18
C ARG A 6 0.63 -0.60 -5.52
N THR A 7 -0.19 0.37 -5.94
CA THR A 7 0.06 1.17 -7.14
C THR A 7 0.71 2.48 -6.74
N CYS A 8 1.83 2.83 -7.38
CA CYS A 8 2.51 4.09 -7.12
C CYS A 8 1.67 5.27 -7.66
N PRO A 9 1.29 6.27 -6.84
CA PRO A 9 0.51 7.41 -7.29
C PRO A 9 1.28 8.35 -8.23
N LYS A 10 2.62 8.20 -8.34
CA LYS A 10 3.47 9.04 -9.18
C LYS A 10 3.67 8.49 -10.59
N CYS A 11 3.90 7.18 -10.71
CA CYS A 11 4.20 6.53 -11.99
C CYS A 11 3.15 5.51 -12.43
N SER A 12 2.09 5.32 -11.64
CA SER A 12 0.99 4.38 -11.88
C SER A 12 1.41 2.91 -12.05
N ARG A 13 2.66 2.57 -11.71
CA ARG A 13 3.16 1.20 -11.76
C ARG A 13 2.85 0.46 -10.47
N LEU A 14 2.63 -0.84 -10.60
CA LEU A 14 2.50 -1.76 -9.49
C LEU A 14 3.87 -1.97 -8.83
N MET A 15 3.86 -1.99 -7.51
CA MET A 15 5.03 -2.28 -6.69
C MET A 15 4.67 -3.26 -5.58
N TRP A 16 5.59 -4.17 -5.33
CA TRP A 16 5.53 -5.12 -4.23
C TRP A 16 6.15 -4.44 -3.02
N VAL A 17 5.34 -4.20 -2.01
CA VAL A 17 5.76 -3.56 -0.76
C VAL A 17 6.04 -4.66 0.25
N LYS A 18 7.30 -4.77 0.66
CA LYS A 18 7.70 -5.62 1.77
C LYS A 18 7.55 -4.85 3.07
N GLU A 19 7.12 -5.53 4.13
CA GLU A 19 6.91 -4.92 5.45
C GLU A 19 8.19 -4.27 6.01
N GLU A 20 9.36 -4.79 5.66
CA GLU A 20 10.68 -4.24 6.06
C GLU A 20 11.01 -2.89 5.38
N GLU A 21 10.44 -2.61 4.21
CA GLU A 21 10.67 -1.38 3.44
C GLU A 21 9.64 -0.29 3.78
N ILE A 22 8.72 -0.58 4.69
CA ILE A 22 7.67 0.33 5.14
C ILE A 22 8.22 1.19 6.27
N GLU A 23 8.45 2.47 5.99
CA GLU A 23 8.69 3.47 7.03
C GLU A 23 7.34 3.94 7.59
N GLN A 24 7.00 3.54 8.81
CA GLN A 24 5.81 4.05 9.50
C GLN A 24 6.04 5.50 9.89
N GLN A 25 5.28 6.41 9.28
CA GLN A 25 5.36 7.84 9.62
C GLN A 25 4.40 8.16 10.77
N ASP A 26 3.21 7.58 10.72
CA ASP A 26 2.11 7.78 11.68
C ASP A 26 1.33 6.46 11.79
N GLU A 27 0.51 6.27 12.84
CA GLU A 27 -0.28 5.03 13.04
C GLU A 27 -1.13 4.62 11.83
N ASN A 28 -1.51 5.59 10.99
CA ASN A 28 -2.34 5.37 9.80
C ASN A 28 -1.62 5.70 8.48
N THR A 29 -0.33 6.03 8.49
CA THR A 29 0.39 6.46 7.29
C THR A 29 1.75 5.79 7.20
N ILE A 30 1.98 5.14 6.07
CA ILE A 30 3.28 4.58 5.70
C ILE A 30 3.90 5.35 4.57
N ARG A 31 5.22 5.37 4.58
CA ARG A 31 6.08 5.95 3.56
C ARG A 31 6.93 4.84 2.97
N LEU A 32 7.03 4.82 1.65
CA LEU A 32 7.91 3.88 0.96
C LEU A 32 8.45 4.49 -0.34
N LYS A 33 9.63 4.03 -0.74
CA LYS A 33 10.26 4.44 -1.98
C LYS A 33 9.79 3.53 -3.12
N CYS A 34 9.29 4.13 -4.20
CA CYS A 34 8.89 3.34 -5.36
C CYS A 34 10.14 2.80 -6.08
N PRO A 35 10.23 1.48 -6.36
CA PRO A 35 11.38 0.92 -7.07
C PRO A 35 11.46 1.31 -8.55
N HIS A 36 10.37 1.86 -9.11
CA HIS A 36 10.31 2.22 -10.54
C HIS A 36 10.69 3.66 -10.83
N CYS A 37 10.20 4.61 -10.02
CA CYS A 37 10.47 6.03 -10.22
C CYS A 37 11.38 6.63 -9.14
N HIS A 38 11.78 5.84 -8.14
CA HIS A 38 12.61 6.26 -7.01
C HIS A 38 12.02 7.40 -6.15
N GLU A 39 10.81 7.84 -6.46
CA GLU A 39 10.06 8.80 -5.67
C GLU A 39 9.62 8.19 -4.35
N THR A 40 9.60 9.02 -3.32
CA THR A 40 8.99 8.61 -2.07
C THR A 40 7.50 8.90 -2.08
N VAL A 41 6.70 7.88 -1.80
CA VAL A 41 5.24 7.96 -1.81
C VAL A 41 4.68 7.57 -0.45
N ARG A 42 3.55 8.20 -0.09
CA ARG A 42 2.85 7.96 1.15
C ARG A 42 1.57 7.19 0.87
N PHE A 43 1.27 6.19 1.69
CA PHE A 43 0.01 5.47 1.66
C PHE A 43 -0.65 5.53 3.02
N LYS A 44 -1.96 5.74 3.02
CA LYS A 44 -2.75 5.52 4.22
C LYS A 44 -2.86 4.01 4.43
N LEU A 45 -2.51 3.56 5.63
CA LEU A 45 -2.92 2.26 6.12
C LEU A 45 -4.42 2.39 6.41
N VAL A 46 -5.24 1.73 5.61
CA VAL A 46 -6.60 1.44 6.03
C VAL A 46 -6.46 0.39 7.11
N SER A 47 -6.65 0.79 8.38
CA SER A 47 -7.02 -0.14 9.43
C SER A 47 -8.23 -0.93 8.94
N GLU A 48 -8.21 -2.23 9.17
CA GLU A 48 -9.21 -3.19 8.69
C GLU A 48 -10.62 -2.74 9.10
N GLY A 49 -11.33 -2.05 8.19
CA GLY A 49 -12.60 -1.40 8.52
C GLY A 49 -13.03 -0.34 7.52
N SER A 50 -13.42 -0.78 6.32
CA SER A 50 -14.41 -0.14 5.41
C SER A 50 -14.29 -0.70 3.98
N ASN A 51 -13.09 -1.14 3.56
CA ASN A 51 -12.85 -1.72 2.22
C ASN A 51 -12.61 -3.24 2.23
N ALA A 52 -12.69 -3.89 3.39
CA ALA A 52 -12.70 -5.36 3.49
C ALA A 52 -14.05 -5.99 3.08
N THR A 53 -15.03 -5.17 2.70
CA THR A 53 -16.11 -5.59 1.82
C THR A 53 -15.57 -5.67 0.40
N GLY A 54 -14.79 -6.72 0.11
CA GLY A 54 -14.77 -7.26 -1.24
C GLY A 54 -16.20 -7.52 -1.70
N PRO A 55 -16.50 -7.50 -3.02
CA PRO A 55 -17.84 -7.82 -3.49
C PRO A 55 -18.25 -9.15 -2.87
N LYS A 56 -19.35 -9.17 -2.10
CA LYS A 56 -19.97 -10.43 -1.73
C LYS A 56 -20.33 -11.09 -3.06
N MET A 57 -19.58 -12.12 -3.45
CA MET A 57 -19.92 -12.95 -4.60
C MET A 57 -21.25 -13.60 -4.25
N GLY A 58 -22.32 -12.93 -4.66
CA GLY A 58 -23.69 -13.33 -4.43
C GLY A 58 -24.05 -14.41 -5.44
N HIS A 59 -24.49 -15.53 -4.86
CA HIS A 59 -25.30 -16.63 -5.39
C HIS A 59 -24.71 -17.55 -6.47
#